data_AF-S2NX51-F1
#
_entry.id   AF-S2NX51-F1
#
_cell.length_a   1.000
_cell.length_b   1.000
_cell.length_c   1.000
_cell.angle_alpha   90.00
_cell.angle_beta   90.00
_cell.angle_gamma   90.00
#
_symmetry.space_group_name_H-M   'P 1'
#
loop_
_entity.id
_entity.type
_entity.pdbx_description
1 polymer ?
#
loop_
_entity_poly.entity_id
_entity_poly.type
_entity_poly.pdbx_seq_one_letter_code
_entity_poly.pdbx_strand_id
1 'polypeptide(L)'
;MALSPLDIHNKEFSSKMRGYDKDEVNDFLAQIVKDYSSLIKDNEGLKKELADAKEKVQYFTDMKEALNQSIIVAQESAEKVKNSAHQEADLIKQQAQQDGQAILSKAKADADQKLHQAQAQTEQTLHDAALKRQNISVQTEDLKRQSRVFRQRLQVMLESQLEVVKSPEWKELLSSSPEAADTTDPSQDSLDNAHEGFVNSEGAVSGADGTYTEIIFPDDQSGAPASQAAADTPASSAAAESESTNDRYQ
;
A
#
# COMPACT_ATOMS: atom_id res chain seq x y z
N MET A 1 -25.26 73.31 46.19
CA MET A 1 -25.89 74.48 45.54
C MET A 1 -26.35 75.44 46.64
N ALA A 2 -26.37 76.75 46.38
CA ALA A 2 -26.59 77.77 47.41
C ALA A 2 -28.07 78.16 47.65
N LEU A 3 -28.99 77.87 46.70
CA LEU A 3 -30.44 78.13 46.82
C LEU A 3 -31.24 77.09 46.00
N SER A 4 -32.34 76.59 46.55
CA SER A 4 -33.33 75.73 45.89
C SER A 4 -34.55 76.54 45.40
N PRO A 5 -35.37 76.01 44.46
CA PRO A 5 -36.63 76.66 44.08
C PRO A 5 -37.54 76.95 45.28
N LEU A 6 -37.51 76.07 46.29
CA LEU A 6 -38.25 76.22 47.53
C LEU A 6 -37.70 77.37 48.40
N ASP A 7 -36.38 77.59 48.39
CA ASP A 7 -35.73 78.70 49.10
C ASP A 7 -36.04 80.06 48.46
N ILE A 8 -36.27 80.08 47.14
CA ILE A 8 -36.69 81.29 46.41
C ILE A 8 -38.16 81.61 46.70
N HIS A 9 -39.03 80.59 46.74
CA HIS A 9 -40.45 80.77 47.07
C HIS A 9 -40.66 81.23 48.53
N ASN A 10 -39.91 80.67 49.48
CA ASN A 10 -40.06 80.99 50.90
C ASN A 10 -39.30 82.27 51.32
N LYS A 11 -38.79 83.05 50.37
CA LYS A 11 -37.95 84.22 50.66
C LYS A 11 -38.81 85.42 51.04
N GLU A 12 -38.66 85.90 52.27
CA GLU A 12 -39.28 87.14 52.73
C GLU A 12 -38.32 88.34 52.61
N PHE A 13 -38.86 89.49 52.20
CA PHE A 13 -38.13 90.76 52.06
C PHE A 13 -38.67 91.83 53.00
N SER A 14 -37.77 92.64 53.59
CA SER A 14 -38.15 93.77 54.46
C SER A 14 -38.76 94.94 53.65
N SER A 15 -39.90 95.48 54.08
CA SER A 15 -40.57 96.61 53.41
C SER A 15 -39.94 97.96 53.79
N LYS A 16 -39.66 98.83 52.81
CA LYS A 16 -39.16 100.22 53.02
C LYS A 16 -40.04 101.22 52.26
N MET A 17 -40.12 102.48 52.71
CA MET A 17 -41.03 103.54 52.21
C MET A 17 -40.93 103.82 50.69
N ARG A 18 -39.79 103.51 50.06
CA ARG A 18 -39.56 103.56 48.59
C ARG A 18 -38.96 102.22 48.14
N GLY A 19 -39.78 101.18 48.15
CA GLY A 19 -39.40 99.82 47.71
C GLY A 19 -40.05 99.44 46.38
N TYR A 20 -39.65 98.29 45.85
CA TYR A 20 -40.34 97.66 44.72
C TYR A 20 -41.77 97.24 45.11
N ASP A 21 -42.65 97.17 44.12
CA ASP A 21 -43.99 96.64 44.29
C ASP A 21 -43.90 95.15 44.67
N LYS A 22 -44.62 94.76 45.71
CA LYS A 22 -44.57 93.38 46.22
C LYS A 22 -45.22 92.40 45.26
N ASP A 23 -46.29 92.81 44.59
CA ASP A 23 -47.06 91.93 43.71
C ASP A 23 -46.27 91.67 42.42
N GLU A 24 -45.68 92.70 41.81
CA GLU A 24 -44.79 92.54 40.64
C GLU A 24 -43.54 91.69 40.96
N VAL A 25 -42.94 91.88 42.14
CA VAL A 25 -41.79 91.07 42.56
C VAL A 25 -42.18 89.62 42.79
N ASN A 26 -43.34 89.35 43.41
CA ASN A 26 -43.83 87.99 43.62
C ASN A 26 -44.15 87.27 42.31
N ASP A 27 -44.77 87.96 41.34
CA ASP A 27 -45.04 87.40 40.01
C ASP A 27 -43.73 87.06 39.27
N PHE A 28 -42.73 87.94 39.35
CA PHE A 28 -41.41 87.67 38.78
C PHE A 28 -40.68 86.52 39.48
N LEU A 29 -40.74 86.44 40.82
CA LEU A 29 -40.17 85.32 41.58
C LEU A 29 -40.88 84.00 41.26
N ALA A 30 -42.20 83.99 41.05
CA ALA A 30 -42.92 82.79 40.62
C ALA A 30 -42.44 82.28 39.25
N GLN A 31 -42.16 83.19 38.31
CA GLN A 31 -41.56 82.85 37.03
C GLN A 31 -40.13 82.29 37.20
N ILE A 32 -39.30 82.92 38.04
CA ILE A 32 -37.95 82.42 38.35
C ILE A 32 -38.01 81.02 38.97
N VAL A 33 -38.89 80.79 39.95
CA VAL A 33 -39.06 79.48 40.59
C VAL A 33 -39.40 78.41 39.55
N LYS A 34 -40.32 78.71 38.63
CA LYS A 34 -40.70 77.80 37.54
C LYS A 34 -39.51 77.50 36.62
N ASP A 35 -38.84 78.51 36.10
CA ASP A 35 -37.74 78.34 35.15
C ASP A 35 -36.54 77.64 35.82
N TYR A 36 -36.23 77.98 37.07
CA TYR A 36 -35.17 77.35 37.86
C TYR A 36 -35.47 75.88 38.16
N SER A 37 -36.73 75.54 38.44
CA SER A 37 -37.16 74.14 38.61
C SER A 37 -37.02 73.33 37.31
N SER A 38 -37.37 73.93 36.16
CA SER A 38 -37.16 73.30 34.86
C SER A 38 -35.68 73.09 34.59
N LEU A 39 -34.85 74.10 34.86
CA LEU A 39 -33.40 74.05 34.65
C LEU A 39 -32.73 72.95 35.49
N ILE A 40 -33.15 72.78 36.74
CA ILE A 40 -32.64 71.70 37.61
C ILE A 40 -33.03 70.33 37.03
N LYS A 41 -34.29 70.15 36.63
CA LYS A 41 -34.78 68.90 36.04
C LYS A 41 -34.04 68.57 34.74
N ASP A 42 -33.82 69.56 33.88
CA ASP A 42 -33.08 69.41 32.63
C ASP A 42 -31.60 69.10 32.91
N ASN A 43 -30.99 69.73 33.93
CA ASN A 43 -29.61 69.45 34.33
C ASN A 43 -29.44 68.02 34.86
N GLU A 44 -30.40 67.53 35.64
CA GLU A 44 -30.42 66.13 36.09
C GLU A 44 -30.61 65.16 34.94
N GLY A 45 -31.51 65.46 34.00
CA GLY A 45 -31.71 64.69 32.76
C GLY A 45 -30.43 64.61 31.92
N LEU A 46 -29.81 65.76 31.64
CA LEU A 46 -28.56 65.84 30.90
C LEU A 46 -27.40 65.12 31.61
N LYS A 47 -27.32 65.20 32.95
CA LYS A 47 -26.32 64.45 33.72
C LYS A 47 -26.52 62.95 33.59
N LYS A 48 -27.78 62.49 33.60
CA LYS A 48 -28.11 61.07 33.41
C LYS A 48 -27.73 60.61 32.01
N GLU A 49 -28.14 61.34 30.97
CA GLU A 49 -27.76 61.02 29.59
C GLU A 49 -26.24 61.02 29.39
N LEU A 50 -25.53 61.96 30.00
CA LEU A 50 -24.08 62.03 29.95
C LEU A 50 -23.42 60.86 30.69
N ALA A 51 -23.99 60.39 31.79
CA ALA A 51 -23.54 59.18 32.47
C ALA A 51 -23.76 57.94 31.59
N ASP A 52 -24.96 57.77 31.05
CA ASP A 52 -25.31 56.65 30.16
C ASP A 52 -24.44 56.64 28.89
N ALA A 53 -24.19 57.80 28.30
CA ALA A 53 -23.31 57.94 27.14
C ALA A 53 -21.85 57.60 27.46
N LYS A 54 -21.34 58.02 28.62
CA LYS A 54 -19.99 57.67 29.07
C LYS A 54 -19.84 56.17 29.31
N GLU A 55 -20.84 55.52 29.90
CA GLU A 55 -20.84 54.08 30.10
C GLU A 55 -20.81 53.32 28.77
N LYS A 56 -21.61 53.75 27.78
CA LYS A 56 -21.57 53.18 26.42
C LYS A 56 -20.20 53.36 25.77
N VAL A 57 -19.59 54.53 25.90
CA VAL A 57 -18.24 54.78 25.36
C VAL A 57 -17.22 53.86 26.02
N GLN A 58 -17.30 53.66 27.34
CA GLN A 58 -16.43 52.73 28.05
C GLN A 58 -16.62 51.29 27.53
N TYR A 59 -17.86 50.82 27.43
CA TYR A 59 -18.18 49.50 26.87
C TYR A 59 -17.60 49.29 25.46
N PHE A 60 -17.79 50.26 24.56
CA PHE A 60 -17.23 50.17 23.21
C PHE A 60 -15.70 50.22 23.21
N THR A 61 -15.09 50.96 24.13
CA THR A 61 -13.63 51.02 24.27
C THR A 61 -13.08 49.68 24.73
N ASP A 62 -13.67 49.08 25.76
CA ASP A 62 -13.25 47.78 26.29
C ASP A 62 -13.47 46.66 25.27
N MET A 63 -14.60 46.70 24.54
CA MET A 63 -14.85 45.76 23.45
C MET A 63 -13.85 45.91 22.30
N LYS A 64 -13.45 47.15 21.94
CA LYS A 64 -12.42 47.39 20.93
C LYS A 64 -11.07 46.82 21.38
N GLU A 65 -10.71 47.01 22.64
CA GLU A 65 -9.48 46.48 23.23
C GLU A 65 -9.47 44.94 23.18
N ALA A 66 -10.55 44.30 23.63
CA ALA A 66 -10.71 42.86 23.62
C ALA A 66 -10.69 42.28 22.19
N LEU A 67 -11.31 42.98 21.22
CA LEU A 67 -11.30 42.59 19.82
C LEU A 67 -9.89 42.67 19.23
N ASN A 68 -9.17 43.77 19.46
CA ASN A 68 -7.80 43.94 18.99
C ASN A 68 -6.89 42.85 19.58
N GLN A 69 -6.99 42.57 20.88
CA GLN A 69 -6.22 41.52 21.52
C GLN A 69 -6.55 40.14 20.93
N SER A 70 -7.83 39.87 20.67
CA SER A 70 -8.26 38.61 20.06
C SER A 70 -7.70 38.44 18.65
N ILE A 71 -7.65 39.51 17.85
CA ILE A 71 -7.06 39.50 16.51
C ILE A 71 -5.56 39.19 16.59
N ILE A 72 -4.84 39.80 17.52
CA ILE A 72 -3.40 39.55 17.72
C ILE A 72 -3.17 38.09 18.08
N VAL A 73 -3.89 37.57 19.08
CA VAL A 73 -3.75 36.16 19.50
C VAL A 73 -4.12 35.20 18.38
N ALA A 74 -5.15 35.50 17.59
CA ALA A 74 -5.52 34.70 16.44
C ALA A 74 -4.43 34.71 15.37
N GLN A 75 -3.83 35.87 15.07
CA GLN A 75 -2.71 36.01 14.13
C GLN A 75 -1.47 35.25 14.61
N GLU A 76 -1.08 35.41 15.88
CA GLU A 76 0.03 34.69 16.48
C GLU A 76 -0.20 33.18 16.47
N SER A 77 -1.41 32.73 16.79
CA SER A 77 -1.78 31.31 16.76
C SER A 77 -1.76 30.76 15.34
N ALA A 78 -2.28 31.51 14.36
CA ALA A 78 -2.22 31.13 12.96
C ALA A 78 -0.78 31.02 12.45
N GLU A 79 0.07 32.00 12.79
CA GLU A 79 1.48 32.00 12.41
C GLU A 79 2.26 30.87 13.10
N LYS A 80 1.95 30.58 14.37
CA LYS A 80 2.51 29.43 15.09
C LYS A 80 2.13 28.11 14.41
N VAL A 81 0.85 27.92 14.10
CA VAL A 81 0.37 26.70 13.40
C VAL A 81 1.04 26.56 12.03
N LYS A 82 1.12 27.66 11.27
CA LYS A 82 1.79 27.68 9.96
C LYS A 82 3.28 27.31 10.08
N ASN A 83 4.00 27.88 11.03
CA ASN A 83 5.42 27.59 11.24
C ASN A 83 5.65 26.16 11.73
N SER A 84 4.83 25.66 12.65
CA SER A 84 4.89 24.26 13.09
C SER A 84 4.59 23.29 11.94
N ALA A 85 3.57 23.57 11.12
CA ALA A 85 3.24 22.76 9.95
C ALA A 85 4.37 22.77 8.91
N HIS A 86 5.04 23.91 8.68
CA HIS A 86 6.21 23.99 7.81
C HIS A 86 7.38 23.16 8.35
N GLN A 87 7.72 23.29 9.63
CA GLN A 87 8.78 22.50 10.27
C GLN A 87 8.49 21.00 10.20
N GLU A 88 7.27 20.59 10.51
CA GLU A 88 6.84 19.19 10.44
C GLU A 88 6.88 18.67 9.00
N ALA A 89 6.41 19.45 8.02
CA ALA A 89 6.48 19.09 6.62
C ALA A 89 7.92 18.88 6.14
N ASP A 90 8.86 19.73 6.58
CA ASP A 90 10.27 19.61 6.22
C ASP A 90 10.93 18.39 6.89
N LEU A 91 10.59 18.11 8.15
CA LEU A 91 11.00 16.88 8.82
C LEU A 91 10.48 15.62 8.12
N ILE A 92 9.20 15.61 7.74
CA ILE A 92 8.59 14.49 6.99
C ILE A 92 9.30 14.31 5.65
N LYS A 93 9.57 15.39 4.91
CA LYS A 93 10.32 15.30 3.64
C LYS A 93 11.72 14.74 3.85
N GLN A 94 12.43 15.22 4.87
CA GLN A 94 13.77 14.74 5.18
C GLN A 94 13.76 13.26 5.56
N GLN A 95 12.81 12.83 6.39
CA GLN A 95 12.65 11.44 6.78
C GLN A 95 12.31 10.56 5.57
N ALA A 96 11.33 10.97 4.75
CA ALA A 96 10.96 10.25 3.54
C ALA A 96 12.13 10.15 2.54
N GLN A 97 12.96 11.19 2.43
CA GLN A 97 14.17 11.16 1.62
C GLN A 97 15.21 10.18 2.19
N GLN A 98 15.43 10.17 3.51
CA GLN A 98 16.35 9.22 4.16
C GLN A 98 15.86 7.78 4.01
N ASP A 99 14.58 7.52 4.26
CA ASP A 99 13.96 6.20 4.10
C ASP A 99 14.03 5.74 2.64
N GLY A 100 13.72 6.63 1.70
CA GLY A 100 13.86 6.36 0.27
C GLY A 100 15.30 6.02 -0.13
N GLN A 101 16.28 6.76 0.38
CA GLN A 101 17.71 6.48 0.16
C GLN A 101 18.13 5.14 0.78
N ALA A 102 17.65 4.82 1.98
CA ALA A 102 17.93 3.56 2.66
C ALA A 102 17.33 2.35 1.92
N ILE A 103 16.11 2.48 1.40
CA ILE A 103 15.48 1.44 0.57
C ILE A 103 16.26 1.25 -0.72
N LEU A 104 16.65 2.34 -1.39
CA LEU A 104 17.43 2.27 -2.62
C LEU A 104 18.81 1.65 -2.40
N SER A 105 19.51 2.01 -1.31
CA SER A 105 20.82 1.44 -1.00
C SER A 105 20.72 -0.04 -0.67
N LYS A 106 19.70 -0.45 0.11
CA LYS A 106 19.42 -1.86 0.40
C LYS A 106 19.08 -2.64 -0.87
N ALA A 107 18.18 -2.11 -1.71
CA ALA A 107 17.81 -2.76 -2.96
C ALA A 107 19.00 -2.93 -3.90
N LYS A 108 19.90 -1.94 -3.97
CA LYS A 108 21.15 -2.04 -4.73
C LYS A 108 22.07 -3.11 -4.16
N ALA A 109 22.30 -3.11 -2.84
CA ALA A 109 23.12 -4.12 -2.19
C ALA A 109 22.59 -5.54 -2.40
N ASP A 110 21.26 -5.73 -2.27
CA ASP A 110 20.61 -7.01 -2.51
C ASP A 110 20.72 -7.44 -3.99
N ALA A 111 20.61 -6.49 -4.92
CA ALA A 111 20.78 -6.75 -6.35
C ALA A 111 22.22 -7.15 -6.68
N ASP A 112 23.21 -6.42 -6.18
CA ASP A 112 24.62 -6.72 -6.37
C ASP A 112 24.98 -8.08 -5.76
N GLN A 113 24.44 -8.39 -4.58
CA GLN A 113 24.61 -9.71 -3.95
C GLN A 113 24.02 -10.82 -4.82
N LYS A 114 22.81 -10.65 -5.36
CA LYS A 114 22.20 -11.65 -6.26
C LYS A 114 22.99 -11.82 -7.55
N LEU A 115 23.52 -10.73 -8.11
CA LEU A 115 24.39 -10.80 -9.29
C LEU A 115 25.65 -11.60 -8.98
N HIS A 116 26.32 -11.34 -7.87
CA HIS A 116 27.49 -12.11 -7.46
C HIS A 116 27.18 -13.59 -7.20
N GLN A 117 26.05 -13.90 -6.55
CA GLN A 117 25.62 -15.28 -6.35
C GLN A 117 25.33 -15.99 -7.66
N ALA A 118 24.62 -15.34 -8.59
CA ALA A 118 24.32 -15.90 -9.90
C ALA A 118 25.59 -16.10 -10.75
N GLN A 119 26.54 -15.17 -10.69
CA GLN A 119 27.85 -15.30 -11.33
C GLN A 119 28.62 -16.51 -10.77
N ALA A 120 28.73 -16.62 -9.45
CA ALA A 120 29.42 -17.74 -8.81
C ALA A 120 28.76 -19.10 -9.13
N GLN A 121 27.42 -19.17 -9.12
CA GLN A 121 26.68 -20.37 -9.50
C GLN A 121 26.90 -20.73 -10.98
N THR A 122 26.93 -19.74 -11.86
CA THR A 122 27.19 -19.94 -13.29
C THR A 122 28.60 -20.45 -13.52
N GLU A 123 29.60 -19.86 -12.87
CA GLU A 123 31.00 -20.31 -12.94
C GLU A 123 31.15 -21.75 -12.44
N GLN A 124 30.52 -22.08 -11.31
CA GLN A 124 30.51 -23.45 -10.78
C GLN A 124 29.85 -24.44 -11.74
N THR A 125 28.69 -24.08 -12.28
CA THR A 125 27.96 -24.93 -13.23
C THR A 125 28.76 -25.12 -14.53
N LEU A 126 29.40 -24.06 -15.02
CA LEU A 126 30.26 -24.12 -16.20
C LEU A 126 31.48 -25.01 -15.95
N HIS A 127 32.09 -24.91 -14.77
CA HIS A 127 33.20 -25.76 -14.37
C HIS A 127 32.80 -27.24 -14.30
N ASP A 128 31.69 -27.57 -13.64
CA ASP A 128 31.17 -28.94 -13.57
C ASP A 128 30.80 -29.49 -14.95
N ALA A 129 30.15 -28.67 -15.80
CA ALA A 129 29.86 -29.04 -17.18
C ALA A 129 31.14 -29.30 -17.99
N ALA A 130 32.21 -28.55 -17.77
CA ALA A 130 33.50 -28.76 -18.41
C ALA A 130 34.15 -30.09 -17.96
N LEU A 131 34.12 -30.40 -16.66
CA LEU A 131 34.64 -31.67 -16.13
C LEU A 131 33.85 -32.88 -16.66
N LYS A 132 32.51 -32.80 -16.63
CA LYS A 132 31.64 -33.84 -17.21
C LYS A 132 31.92 -34.07 -18.69
N ARG A 133 32.09 -32.99 -19.46
CA ARG A 133 32.47 -33.07 -20.88
C ARG A 133 33.80 -33.78 -21.07
N GLN A 134 34.81 -33.45 -20.26
CA GLN A 134 36.12 -34.11 -20.33
C GLN A 134 36.00 -35.61 -20.02
N ASN A 135 35.25 -35.98 -19.00
CA ASN A 135 35.04 -37.39 -18.63
C ASN A 135 34.31 -38.16 -19.75
N ILE A 136 33.20 -37.63 -20.26
CA ILE A 136 32.46 -38.25 -21.38
C ILE A 136 33.38 -38.40 -22.61
N SER A 137 34.22 -37.41 -22.90
CA SER A 137 35.20 -37.50 -23.99
C SER A 137 36.18 -38.65 -23.78
N VAL A 138 36.70 -38.83 -22.56
CA VAL A 138 37.60 -39.95 -22.23
C VAL A 138 36.88 -41.29 -22.36
N GLN A 139 35.67 -41.41 -21.81
CA GLN A 139 34.84 -42.61 -21.92
C GLN A 139 34.50 -42.96 -23.37
N THR A 140 34.25 -41.95 -24.21
CA THR A 140 33.97 -42.13 -25.64
C THR A 140 35.19 -42.68 -26.38
N GLU A 141 36.38 -42.15 -26.11
CA GLU A 141 37.62 -42.64 -26.71
C GLU A 141 37.97 -44.07 -26.23
N ASP A 142 37.74 -44.37 -24.96
CA ASP A 142 37.93 -45.73 -24.45
C ASP A 142 36.93 -46.71 -25.08
N LEU A 143 35.65 -46.37 -25.17
CA LEU A 143 34.64 -47.19 -25.84
C LEU A 143 34.99 -47.44 -27.31
N LYS A 144 35.47 -46.42 -28.04
CA LYS A 144 35.98 -46.59 -29.41
C LYS A 144 37.13 -47.57 -29.46
N ARG A 145 38.08 -47.50 -28.51
CA ARG A 145 39.19 -48.44 -28.41
C ARG A 145 38.71 -49.85 -28.12
N GLN A 146 37.82 -50.02 -27.14
CA GLN A 146 37.22 -51.30 -26.79
C GLN A 146 36.46 -51.91 -27.98
N SER A 147 35.69 -51.11 -28.71
CA SER A 147 34.98 -51.54 -29.93
C SER A 147 35.95 -52.03 -31.02
N ARG A 148 37.07 -51.31 -31.24
CA ARG A 148 38.11 -51.76 -32.17
C ARG A 148 38.73 -53.10 -31.76
N VAL A 149 39.06 -53.26 -30.48
CA VAL A 149 39.62 -54.52 -29.94
C VAL A 149 38.60 -55.66 -30.01
N PHE A 150 37.34 -55.40 -29.66
CA PHE A 150 36.25 -56.37 -29.76
C PHE A 150 36.06 -56.81 -31.20
N ARG A 151 36.03 -55.88 -32.16
CA ARG A 151 35.96 -56.19 -33.60
C ARG A 151 37.11 -57.08 -34.03
N GLN A 152 38.35 -56.77 -33.63
CA GLN A 152 39.51 -57.61 -33.94
C GLN A 152 39.38 -59.02 -33.34
N ARG A 153 38.95 -59.13 -32.07
CA ARG A 153 38.75 -60.42 -31.40
C ARG A 153 37.63 -61.24 -32.05
N LEU A 154 36.52 -60.61 -32.38
CA LEU A 154 35.39 -61.24 -33.08
C LEU A 154 35.82 -61.73 -34.45
N GLN A 155 36.59 -60.93 -35.19
CA GLN A 155 37.15 -61.33 -36.48
C GLN A 155 38.03 -62.58 -36.35
N VAL A 156 38.97 -62.60 -35.39
CA VAL A 156 39.83 -63.78 -35.15
C VAL A 156 39.01 -65.00 -34.72
N MET A 157 37.98 -64.82 -33.87
CA MET A 157 37.10 -65.91 -33.45
C MET A 157 36.31 -66.49 -34.64
N LEU A 158 35.77 -65.63 -35.52
CA LEU A 158 35.08 -66.06 -36.72
C LEU A 158 36.03 -66.71 -37.72
N GLU A 159 37.24 -66.18 -37.90
CA GLU A 159 38.30 -66.79 -38.72
C GLU A 159 38.67 -68.19 -38.19
N SER A 160 38.80 -68.36 -36.87
CA SER A 160 39.09 -69.68 -36.29
C SER A 160 37.91 -70.64 -36.43
N GLN A 161 36.67 -70.18 -36.22
CA GLN A 161 35.47 -70.99 -36.44
C GLN A 161 35.32 -71.40 -37.90
N LEU A 162 35.62 -70.49 -38.82
CA LEU A 162 35.60 -70.75 -40.26
C LEU A 162 36.71 -71.73 -40.68
N GLU A 163 37.88 -71.66 -40.04
CA GLU A 163 38.96 -72.64 -40.24
C GLU A 163 38.58 -74.03 -39.72
N VAL A 164 37.92 -74.10 -38.57
CA VAL A 164 37.38 -75.37 -38.04
C VAL A 164 36.33 -75.95 -38.99
N VAL A 165 35.43 -75.14 -39.56
CA VAL A 165 34.44 -75.61 -40.56
C VAL A 165 35.10 -76.02 -41.87
N LYS A 166 36.19 -75.37 -42.25
CA LYS A 166 36.98 -75.71 -43.45
C LYS A 166 37.96 -76.86 -43.21
N SER A 167 38.07 -77.37 -41.98
CA SER A 167 39.04 -78.38 -41.62
C SER A 167 38.75 -79.69 -42.39
N PRO A 168 39.79 -80.48 -42.72
CA PRO A 168 39.62 -81.74 -43.44
C PRO A 168 38.74 -82.76 -42.71
N GLU A 169 38.61 -82.65 -41.39
CA GLU A 169 37.80 -83.54 -40.55
C GLU A 169 36.31 -83.45 -40.90
N TRP A 170 35.79 -82.27 -41.24
CA TRP A 170 34.44 -82.12 -41.78
C TRP A 170 34.32 -82.68 -43.19
N LYS A 171 35.35 -82.53 -44.02
CA LYS A 171 35.38 -83.09 -45.38
C LYS A 171 35.38 -84.62 -45.35
N GLU A 172 36.00 -85.21 -44.33
CA GLU A 172 36.08 -86.65 -44.09
C GLU A 172 34.77 -87.20 -43.52
N LEU A 173 34.14 -86.50 -42.56
CA LEU A 173 32.80 -86.80 -42.04
C LEU A 173 31.69 -86.70 -43.11
N LEU A 174 31.76 -85.71 -44.01
CA LEU A 174 30.82 -85.63 -45.15
C LEU A 174 31.11 -86.65 -46.26
N SER A 175 32.34 -87.19 -46.33
CA SER A 175 32.69 -88.24 -47.30
C SER A 175 32.41 -89.66 -46.79
N SER A 176 32.16 -89.82 -45.49
CA SER A 176 31.87 -91.10 -44.85
C SER A 176 30.41 -91.18 -44.39
N SER A 177 29.49 -91.28 -45.35
CA SER A 177 28.15 -91.80 -45.08
C SER A 177 27.60 -92.53 -46.31
N PRO A 178 27.43 -93.86 -46.26
CA PRO A 178 26.57 -94.58 -47.18
C PRO A 178 25.11 -94.45 -46.73
N GLU A 179 24.25 -94.17 -47.71
CA GLU A 179 22.78 -94.17 -47.65
C GLU A 179 22.16 -95.17 -46.65
N ALA A 180 21.37 -94.64 -45.71
CA ALA A 180 20.20 -95.33 -45.18
C ALA A 180 19.14 -94.30 -44.73
N ALA A 181 18.06 -94.28 -45.51
CA ALA A 181 16.66 -94.02 -45.16
C ALA A 181 16.29 -92.74 -44.36
N ASP A 182 15.67 -91.82 -45.12
CA ASP A 182 14.39 -91.19 -44.83
C ASP A 182 13.55 -91.90 -43.76
N THR A 183 13.33 -91.25 -42.62
CA THR A 183 12.03 -91.05 -41.93
C THR A 183 12.30 -90.40 -40.58
N THR A 184 11.99 -89.11 -40.39
CA THR A 184 11.31 -88.55 -39.20
C THR A 184 10.90 -87.11 -39.52
N ASP A 185 9.61 -86.96 -39.75
CA ASP A 185 8.81 -85.74 -39.87
C ASP A 185 9.15 -84.70 -38.78
N PRO A 186 9.33 -83.40 -39.10
CA PRO A 186 9.59 -82.33 -38.11
C PRO A 186 8.33 -81.87 -37.38
N SER A 187 7.37 -82.76 -37.15
CA SER A 187 6.11 -82.45 -36.46
C SER A 187 6.06 -83.19 -35.13
N GLN A 188 6.00 -82.41 -34.04
CA GLN A 188 5.82 -82.79 -32.63
C GLN A 188 7.11 -83.02 -31.83
N ASP A 189 7.59 -81.95 -31.19
CA ASP A 189 7.45 -81.91 -29.74
C ASP A 189 7.45 -80.45 -29.25
N SER A 190 6.29 -80.08 -28.72
CA SER A 190 6.05 -78.90 -27.91
C SER A 190 6.94 -78.91 -26.67
N LEU A 191 7.91 -77.98 -26.61
CA LEU A 191 8.54 -77.60 -25.36
C LEU A 191 8.16 -76.15 -25.05
N ASP A 192 6.87 -75.96 -24.78
CA ASP A 192 6.39 -74.86 -23.96
C ASP A 192 7.01 -75.01 -22.57
N ASN A 193 8.06 -74.24 -22.30
CA ASN A 193 8.47 -73.99 -20.92
C ASN A 193 7.50 -72.96 -20.35
N ALA A 194 6.38 -73.46 -19.83
CA ALA A 194 5.41 -72.70 -19.09
C ALA A 194 6.08 -72.06 -17.87
N HIS A 195 6.36 -70.76 -17.94
CA HIS A 195 6.43 -69.92 -16.75
C HIS A 195 5.14 -69.10 -16.70
N GLU A 196 4.10 -69.71 -16.14
CA GLU A 196 2.97 -68.96 -15.60
C GLU A 196 3.46 -68.12 -14.41
N GLY A 197 3.77 -66.85 -14.70
CA GLY A 197 3.76 -65.77 -13.73
C GLY A 197 2.73 -64.76 -14.23
N PHE A 198 1.49 -64.91 -13.76
CA PHE A 198 0.34 -64.10 -14.13
C PHE A 198 0.64 -62.61 -13.98
N VAL A 199 0.54 -61.89 -15.10
CA VAL A 199 0.25 -60.45 -15.11
C VAL A 199 -1.17 -60.28 -14.56
N ASN A 200 -1.30 -59.59 -13.42
CA ASN A 200 -2.61 -59.23 -12.91
C ASN A 200 -3.08 -57.95 -13.63
N SER A 201 -4.02 -58.11 -14.55
CA SER A 201 -4.72 -57.01 -15.21
C SER A 201 -6.21 -57.33 -15.21
N GLU A 202 -6.86 -57.16 -14.06
CA GLU A 202 -8.31 -56.99 -14.04
C GLU A 202 -8.64 -55.55 -14.47
N GLY A 203 -9.14 -55.44 -15.70
CA GLY A 203 -10.03 -54.35 -16.08
C GLY A 203 -11.47 -54.78 -15.81
N ALA A 204 -12.17 -54.01 -14.98
CA ALA A 204 -13.63 -53.98 -14.98
C ALA A 204 -14.10 -52.69 -15.66
N VAL A 205 -14.54 -52.88 -16.90
CA VAL A 205 -15.54 -52.12 -17.69
C VAL A 205 -16.68 -51.55 -16.83
N SER A 206 -17.46 -50.53 -17.17
CA SER A 206 -17.58 -49.62 -18.31
C SER A 206 -18.60 -48.55 -17.91
N GLY A 207 -18.39 -47.29 -18.29
CA GLY A 207 -19.37 -46.22 -18.21
C GLY A 207 -18.88 -45.01 -19.01
N ALA A 208 -19.39 -44.86 -20.22
CA ALA A 208 -18.99 -43.89 -21.22
C ALA A 208 -19.25 -42.43 -20.81
N ASP A 209 -18.30 -41.53 -21.11
CA ASP A 209 -18.54 -40.45 -22.07
C ASP A 209 -17.21 -39.91 -22.61
N GLY A 210 -17.11 -39.80 -23.93
CA GLY A 210 -15.85 -39.61 -24.64
C GLY A 210 -15.34 -38.17 -24.64
N THR A 211 -14.02 -38.00 -24.58
CA THR A 211 -13.30 -36.87 -25.20
C THR A 211 -11.90 -37.32 -25.62
N TYR A 212 -11.51 -36.87 -26.80
CA TYR A 212 -10.22 -37.03 -27.45
C TYR A 212 -9.14 -36.25 -26.68
N THR A 213 -7.91 -36.76 -26.64
CA THR A 213 -6.74 -36.00 -26.16
C THR A 213 -5.80 -35.73 -27.32
N GLU A 214 -5.85 -34.50 -27.82
CA GLU A 214 -4.90 -33.93 -28.78
C GLU A 214 -3.73 -33.27 -28.01
N ILE A 215 -2.51 -33.51 -28.50
CA ILE A 215 -1.24 -33.11 -27.89
C ILE A 215 -0.99 -31.63 -28.22
N ILE A 216 -0.84 -30.76 -27.21
CA ILE A 216 -0.46 -29.35 -27.38
C ILE A 216 0.79 -29.04 -26.52
N PHE A 217 1.82 -28.49 -27.16
CA PHE A 217 3.07 -28.03 -26.55
C PHE A 217 2.88 -26.69 -25.82
N PRO A 218 3.50 -26.44 -24.64
CA PRO A 218 3.54 -25.11 -24.06
C PRO A 218 4.85 -24.41 -24.42
N ASP A 219 4.74 -23.34 -25.22
CA ASP A 219 5.76 -22.31 -25.33
C ASP A 219 5.23 -21.01 -24.67
N ASP A 220 6.16 -20.37 -23.97
CA ASP A 220 6.24 -18.95 -23.62
C ASP A 220 5.33 -18.26 -22.57
N GLN A 221 6.04 -17.52 -21.70
CA GLN A 221 5.70 -16.31 -20.91
C GLN A 221 5.00 -16.34 -19.53
N SER A 222 5.77 -15.82 -18.55
CA SER A 222 5.45 -14.77 -17.57
C SER A 222 4.22 -14.91 -16.66
N GLY A 223 4.47 -15.11 -15.38
CA GLY A 223 3.51 -14.82 -14.30
C GLY A 223 4.06 -13.76 -13.35
N ALA A 224 3.45 -12.57 -13.35
CA ALA A 224 3.42 -11.68 -12.19
C ALA A 224 2.15 -11.98 -11.36
N PRO A 225 2.13 -11.71 -10.03
CA PRO A 225 1.16 -12.26 -9.10
C PRO A 225 -0.02 -11.31 -8.82
N ALA A 226 -1.19 -11.86 -8.53
CA ALA A 226 -2.30 -11.11 -7.93
C ALA A 226 -3.08 -11.96 -6.89
N SER A 227 -3.02 -11.48 -5.64
CA SER A 227 -4.15 -11.28 -4.71
C SER A 227 -5.04 -12.47 -4.30
N GLN A 228 -4.86 -12.92 -3.06
CA GLN A 228 -5.96 -13.39 -2.19
C GLN A 228 -6.18 -12.37 -1.08
N ALA A 229 -7.42 -11.86 -0.99
CA ALA A 229 -7.88 -10.99 0.07
C ALA A 229 -8.78 -11.79 1.03
N ALA A 230 -8.47 -11.69 2.32
CA ALA A 230 -9.37 -11.95 3.43
C ALA A 230 -9.71 -10.61 4.07
N ALA A 231 -11.00 -10.33 4.31
CA ALA A 231 -11.45 -9.36 5.31
C ALA A 231 -12.93 -9.59 5.64
N ASP A 232 -13.17 -10.03 6.88
CA ASP A 232 -14.41 -9.78 7.62
C ASP A 232 -14.62 -8.28 7.81
N THR A 233 -15.86 -7.80 7.71
CA THR A 233 -16.31 -6.58 8.39
C THR A 233 -17.81 -6.68 8.69
N PRO A 234 -18.27 -6.33 9.91
CA PRO A 234 -19.68 -6.31 10.27
C PRO A 234 -20.37 -5.03 9.80
N ALA A 235 -21.65 -5.15 9.45
CA ALA A 235 -22.53 -4.03 9.19
C ALA A 235 -22.95 -3.35 10.52
N SER A 236 -22.70 -2.04 10.63
CA SER A 236 -23.39 -1.16 11.58
C SER A 236 -23.87 0.08 10.82
N SER A 237 -25.16 0.34 10.95
CA SER A 237 -25.88 1.46 10.39
C SER A 237 -25.52 2.78 11.09
N ALA A 238 -25.13 3.80 10.34
CA ALA A 238 -25.32 5.19 10.73
C ALA A 238 -25.42 6.06 9.48
N ALA A 239 -26.61 6.56 9.22
CA ALA A 239 -26.88 7.60 8.25
C ALA A 239 -26.18 8.90 8.70
N ALA A 240 -25.49 9.56 7.77
CA ALA A 240 -25.10 10.96 7.90
C ALA A 240 -25.53 11.67 6.61
N GLU A 241 -26.73 12.24 6.67
CA GLU A 241 -27.13 13.34 5.82
C GLU A 241 -26.16 14.52 6.05
N SER A 242 -25.68 15.11 4.97
CA SER A 242 -25.02 16.42 5.00
C SER A 242 -25.94 17.42 4.33
N GLU A 243 -26.76 18.09 5.13
CA GLU A 243 -27.26 19.43 4.79
C GLU A 243 -26.25 20.44 5.35
N SER A 244 -25.52 21.11 4.45
CA SER A 244 -25.05 22.47 4.73
C SER A 244 -25.85 23.43 3.86
N THR A 245 -26.60 24.27 4.54
CA THR A 245 -27.33 25.45 4.09
C THR A 245 -26.49 26.45 3.30
N ASN A 246 -27.11 26.98 2.24
CA ASN A 246 -27.30 28.40 1.91
C ASN A 246 -26.07 29.34 1.86
N ASP A 247 -25.75 29.86 0.67
CA ASP A 247 -25.82 31.31 0.39
C ASP A 247 -25.55 31.65 -1.08
N ARG A 248 -26.56 32.21 -1.76
CA ARG A 248 -26.42 32.92 -3.03
C ARG A 248 -27.22 34.23 -2.93
N TYR A 249 -26.54 35.28 -2.47
CA TYR A 249 -26.89 36.67 -2.71
C TYR A 249 -25.70 37.35 -3.38
N GLN A 250 -25.81 37.55 -4.70
CA GLN A 250 -25.45 38.74 -5.48
C GLN A 250 -26.03 38.56 -6.89
#